data_AF-A0A925QIX7-F1
#
_entry.id   AF-A0A925QIX7-F1
#
_cell.length_a   1.000
_cell.length_b   1.000
_cell.length_c   1.000
_cell.angle_alpha   90.00
_cell.angle_beta   90.00
_cell.angle_gamma   90.00
#
_symmetry.space_group_name_H-M   'P 1'
#
loop_
_entity.id
_entity.type
_entity.pdbx_description
1 polymer ?
#
loop_
_entity_poly.entity_id
_entity_poly.type
_entity_poly.pdbx_seq_one_letter_code
_entity_poly.pdbx_strand_id
1 'polypeptide(L)'
;LKKVSLMGPKTFEQCAGFLRVPGADNPLDNSAVHPESYHIVESMAKDINCSVADLIKTQDLRRQIDRKKFVTETAGEFTLGDIVKELEKPGRDPRQQIEEFRFDDTIKTIEDLKAGMRVPGLVTNITNFGAFVDIGVKQDGLVHISQLSNTYISDPNTAVKLQQKVMVTITEVDVARKRIALSMKDGAAKPVHKPADTKPTKDIGKSKEKVEKLNPFQAKLMELKKKLD
;
A
#
# COMPACT_ATOMS: atom_id res chain seq x y z
N LEU A 1 39.69 10.17 -10.33
CA LEU A 1 39.68 9.05 -9.36
C LEU A 1 41.04 8.34 -9.25
N LYS A 2 41.64 7.83 -10.34
CA LYS A 2 42.96 7.13 -10.32
C LYS A 2 44.17 7.92 -9.79
N LYS A 3 44.06 9.25 -9.61
CA LYS A 3 45.11 10.11 -9.05
C LYS A 3 45.01 10.29 -7.52
N VAL A 4 43.99 9.70 -6.89
CA VAL A 4 43.77 9.78 -5.43
C VAL A 4 44.68 8.78 -4.71
N SER A 5 45.34 9.23 -3.64
CA SER A 5 46.19 8.36 -2.80
C SER A 5 45.38 7.18 -2.26
N LEU A 6 45.99 5.98 -2.20
CA LEU A 6 45.37 4.71 -1.76
C LEU A 6 44.27 4.14 -2.68
N MET A 7 43.97 4.76 -3.82
CA MET A 7 43.01 4.21 -4.79
C MET A 7 43.70 3.23 -5.76
N GLY A 8 43.78 1.96 -5.35
CA GLY A 8 44.29 0.87 -6.20
C GLY A 8 43.33 0.49 -7.35
N PRO A 9 43.80 -0.30 -8.33
CA PRO A 9 42.97 -0.72 -9.48
C PRO A 9 41.72 -1.50 -9.06
N LYS A 10 41.86 -2.42 -8.09
CA LYS A 10 40.71 -3.16 -7.52
C LYS A 10 39.73 -2.24 -6.79
N THR A 11 40.23 -1.30 -6.00
CA THR A 11 39.38 -0.33 -5.29
C THR A 11 38.61 0.54 -6.28
N PHE A 12 39.26 0.96 -7.37
CA PHE A 12 38.61 1.72 -8.42
C PHE A 12 37.50 0.91 -9.09
N GLU A 13 37.75 -0.35 -9.47
CA GLU A 13 36.76 -1.25 -10.07
C GLU A 13 35.55 -1.48 -9.16
N GLN A 14 35.76 -1.66 -7.85
CA GLN A 14 34.64 -1.89 -6.92
C GLN A 14 33.81 -0.62 -6.64
N CYS A 15 34.42 0.56 -6.71
CA CYS A 15 33.75 1.81 -6.33
C CYS A 15 33.23 2.64 -7.52
N ALA A 16 33.80 2.48 -8.72
CA ALA A 16 33.54 3.39 -9.83
C ALA A 16 32.06 3.43 -10.25
N GLY A 17 31.33 2.31 -10.18
CA GLY A 17 29.90 2.26 -10.53
C GLY A 17 28.98 2.99 -9.54
N PHE A 18 29.47 3.31 -8.34
CA PHE A 18 28.67 3.98 -7.29
C PHE A 18 29.01 5.47 -7.14
N LEU A 19 30.15 5.90 -7.66
CA LEU A 19 30.61 7.28 -7.59
C LEU A 19 30.07 8.06 -8.80
N ARG A 20 29.20 9.03 -8.54
CA ARG A 20 28.63 9.89 -9.58
C ARG A 20 29.31 11.24 -9.58
N VAL A 21 29.68 11.72 -10.77
CA VAL A 21 30.30 13.05 -10.96
C VAL A 21 29.37 13.92 -11.81
N PRO A 22 28.56 14.80 -11.19
CA PRO A 22 27.71 15.72 -11.93
C PRO A 22 28.54 16.68 -12.79
N GLY A 23 28.19 16.83 -14.07
CA GLY A 23 28.87 17.77 -14.96
C GLY A 23 30.28 17.36 -15.41
N ALA A 24 30.62 16.07 -15.34
CA ALA A 24 31.87 15.55 -15.89
C ALA A 24 31.93 15.69 -17.42
N ASP A 25 33.16 15.69 -17.96
CA ASP A 25 33.41 15.70 -19.42
C ASP A 25 32.76 14.51 -20.12
N ASN A 26 32.76 13.34 -19.46
CA ASN A 26 32.03 12.17 -19.93
C ASN A 26 30.65 12.12 -19.26
N PRO A 27 29.55 12.20 -20.03
CA PRO A 27 28.20 12.16 -19.46
C PRO A 27 27.86 10.83 -18.76
N LEU A 28 28.61 9.76 -19.04
CA LEU A 28 28.45 8.46 -18.38
C LEU A 28 28.92 8.45 -16.92
N ASP A 29 29.78 9.39 -16.51
CA ASP A 29 30.27 9.47 -15.13
C ASP A 29 29.17 9.92 -14.14
N ASN A 30 28.07 10.48 -14.64
CA ASN A 30 26.88 10.80 -13.85
C ASN A 30 25.84 9.66 -13.81
N SER A 31 26.19 8.50 -14.35
CA SER A 31 25.32 7.32 -14.43
C SER A 31 25.88 6.18 -13.59
N ALA A 32 25.06 5.17 -13.29
CA ALA A 32 25.54 3.93 -12.67
C ALA A 32 26.26 2.97 -13.65
N VAL A 33 26.55 3.41 -14.88
CA VAL A 33 27.29 2.60 -15.86
C VAL A 33 28.75 2.50 -15.44
N HIS A 34 29.23 1.28 -15.27
CA HIS A 34 30.62 1.03 -14.88
C HIS A 34 31.58 1.39 -16.03
N PRO A 35 32.78 1.97 -15.74
CA PRO A 35 33.77 2.32 -16.77
C PRO A 35 34.22 1.15 -17.64
N GLU A 36 34.16 -0.08 -17.11
CA GLU A 36 34.41 -1.29 -17.90
C GLU A 36 33.46 -1.41 -19.08
N SER A 37 32.22 -0.94 -18.96
CA SER A 37 31.19 -1.05 -19.99
C SER A 37 31.13 0.16 -20.95
N TYR A 38 32.02 1.16 -20.82
CA TYR A 38 31.98 2.35 -21.67
C TYR A 38 32.19 2.01 -23.15
N HIS A 39 33.05 1.05 -23.45
CA HIS A 39 33.28 0.58 -24.81
C HIS A 39 32.01 0.03 -25.47
N ILE A 40 31.10 -0.57 -24.70
CA ILE A 40 29.82 -1.09 -25.19
C ILE A 40 28.91 0.07 -25.58
N VAL A 41 28.80 1.08 -24.70
CA VAL A 41 27.97 2.27 -24.95
C VAL A 41 28.48 3.05 -26.15
N GLU A 42 29.80 3.20 -26.30
CA GLU A 42 30.41 3.81 -27.48
C GLU A 42 30.11 3.03 -28.76
N SER A 43 30.11 1.70 -28.70
CA SER A 43 29.77 0.84 -29.84
C SER A 43 28.31 0.98 -30.23
N MET A 44 27.39 1.05 -29.26
CA MET A 44 25.98 1.33 -29.48
C MET A 44 25.76 2.72 -30.11
N ALA A 45 26.51 3.73 -29.64
CA ALA A 45 26.44 5.09 -30.18
C ALA A 45 26.90 5.15 -31.64
N LYS A 46 27.97 4.44 -31.98
CA LYS A 46 28.48 4.33 -33.36
C LYS A 46 27.50 3.65 -34.31
N ASP A 47 26.83 2.57 -33.87
CA ASP A 47 25.85 1.86 -34.69
C ASP A 47 24.67 2.76 -35.10
N ILE A 48 24.26 3.66 -34.20
CA ILE A 48 23.16 4.61 -34.41
C ILE A 48 23.65 5.96 -34.98
N ASN A 49 24.95 6.12 -35.23
CA ASN A 49 25.58 7.38 -35.66
C ASN A 49 25.22 8.59 -34.78
N CYS A 50 25.20 8.40 -33.46
CA CYS A 50 24.86 9.44 -32.49
C CYS A 50 25.97 9.58 -31.43
N SER A 51 25.97 10.70 -30.70
CA SER A 51 26.87 10.86 -29.56
C SER A 51 26.27 10.21 -28.30
N VAL A 52 27.13 9.87 -27.33
CA VAL A 52 26.68 9.33 -26.04
C VAL A 52 25.75 10.30 -25.30
N ALA A 53 25.97 11.61 -25.47
CA ALA A 53 25.10 12.63 -24.91
C ALA A 53 23.71 12.64 -25.56
N ASP A 54 23.62 12.34 -26.86
CA ASP A 54 22.35 12.26 -27.58
C ASP A 54 21.55 11.01 -27.21
N LEU A 55 22.24 9.90 -26.91
CA LEU A 55 21.60 8.69 -26.37
C LEU A 55 20.92 8.93 -25.02
N ILE A 56 21.50 9.78 -24.17
CA ILE A 56 20.93 10.12 -22.86
C ILE A 56 19.71 11.04 -23.00
N LYS A 57 19.73 11.96 -23.99
CA LYS A 57 18.63 12.91 -24.21
C LYS A 57 17.46 12.28 -24.97
N THR A 58 17.72 11.50 -26.01
CA THR A 58 16.70 11.07 -26.98
C THR A 58 16.21 9.66 -26.69
N GLN A 59 14.91 9.52 -26.38
CA GLN A 59 14.32 8.22 -26.05
C GLN A 59 14.22 7.30 -27.27
N ASP A 60 13.98 7.85 -28.45
CA ASP A 60 13.76 7.08 -29.68
C ASP A 60 15.02 6.32 -30.13
N LEU A 61 16.19 6.94 -29.99
CA LEU A 61 17.48 6.30 -30.32
C LEU A 61 17.74 5.08 -29.43
N ARG A 62 17.40 5.17 -28.13
CA ARG A 62 17.55 4.04 -27.18
C ARG A 62 16.63 2.86 -27.51
N ARG A 63 15.46 3.11 -28.10
CA ARG A 63 14.52 2.07 -28.51
C ARG A 63 14.98 1.32 -29.77
N GLN A 64 15.79 1.96 -30.61
CA GLN A 64 16.35 1.36 -31.82
C GLN A 64 17.55 0.45 -31.52
N ILE A 65 18.09 0.45 -30.30
CA ILE A 65 19.23 -0.40 -29.93
C ILE A 65 18.80 -1.87 -29.84
N ASP A 66 19.31 -2.69 -30.75
CA ASP A 66 19.22 -4.15 -30.68
C ASP A 66 20.23 -4.71 -29.66
N ARG A 67 19.78 -4.91 -28.43
CA ARG A 67 20.60 -5.38 -27.30
C ARG A 67 21.30 -6.71 -27.57
N LYS A 68 20.69 -7.59 -28.38
CA LYS A 68 21.23 -8.92 -28.69
C LYS A 68 22.54 -8.89 -29.49
N LYS A 69 22.83 -7.79 -30.20
CA LYS A 69 24.04 -7.65 -31.01
C LYS A 69 25.29 -7.33 -30.18
N PHE A 70 25.11 -6.83 -28.97
CA PHE A 70 26.19 -6.34 -28.10
C PHE A 70 26.48 -7.26 -26.91
N VAL A 71 25.97 -8.50 -26.95
CA VAL A 71 26.24 -9.50 -25.92
C VAL A 71 27.68 -9.96 -26.04
N THR A 72 28.45 -9.78 -24.98
CA THR A 72 29.84 -10.27 -24.86
C THR A 72 29.92 -11.30 -23.74
N GLU A 73 31.06 -12.00 -23.63
CA GLU A 73 31.30 -12.94 -22.52
C GLU A 73 31.28 -12.24 -21.14
N THR A 74 31.59 -10.94 -21.10
CA THR A 74 31.62 -10.12 -19.88
C THR A 74 30.30 -9.38 -19.61
N ALA A 75 29.55 -9.02 -20.66
CA ALA A 75 28.28 -8.30 -20.54
C ALA A 75 27.12 -9.09 -21.18
N GLY A 76 26.32 -9.72 -20.32
CA GLY A 76 25.10 -10.42 -20.71
C GLY A 76 23.92 -9.48 -21.00
N GLU A 77 22.80 -10.06 -21.44
CA GLU A 77 21.58 -9.32 -21.79
C GLU A 77 21.03 -8.47 -20.63
N PHE A 78 21.13 -8.95 -19.39
CA PHE A 78 20.70 -8.20 -18.20
C PHE A 78 21.52 -6.93 -18.00
N THR A 79 22.85 -7.03 -18.11
CA THR A 79 23.77 -5.89 -18.00
C THR A 79 23.45 -4.83 -19.06
N LEU A 80 23.20 -5.24 -20.31
CA LEU A 80 22.82 -4.34 -21.38
C LEU A 80 21.45 -3.69 -21.13
N GLY A 81 20.50 -4.47 -20.61
CA GLY A 81 19.19 -3.95 -20.21
C GLY A 81 19.30 -2.88 -19.13
N ASP A 82 20.18 -3.09 -18.15
CA ASP A 82 20.38 -2.14 -17.05
C ASP A 82 21.16 -0.90 -17.51
N ILE A 83 22.15 -1.04 -18.40
CA ILE A 83 22.82 0.10 -19.04
C ILE A 83 21.80 0.97 -19.78
N VAL A 84 20.89 0.38 -20.58
CA VAL A 84 19.87 1.17 -21.31
C VAL A 84 18.89 1.86 -20.37
N LYS A 85 18.46 1.20 -19.28
CA LYS A 85 17.62 1.83 -18.25
C LYS A 85 18.35 2.97 -17.54
N GLU A 86 19.64 2.81 -17.30
CA GLU A 86 20.45 3.83 -16.64
C GLU A 86 20.69 5.02 -17.56
N LEU A 87 20.88 4.79 -18.87
CA LEU A 87 20.90 5.85 -19.89
C LEU A 87 19.55 6.57 -19.98
N GLU A 88 18.41 5.93 -19.64
CA GLU A 88 17.09 6.56 -19.57
C GLU A 88 17.02 7.64 -18.48
N LYS A 89 17.50 7.31 -17.29
CA LYS A 89 17.46 8.18 -16.11
C LYS A 89 18.78 8.05 -15.34
N PRO A 90 19.83 8.78 -15.76
CA PRO A 90 21.13 8.68 -15.13
C PRO A 90 21.00 9.09 -13.66
N GLY A 91 21.42 8.19 -12.78
CA GLY A 91 21.41 8.42 -11.35
C GLY A 91 20.02 8.38 -10.71
N ARG A 92 19.08 7.60 -11.27
CA ARG A 92 17.78 7.34 -10.65
C ARG A 92 17.94 7.08 -9.15
N ASP A 93 17.24 7.86 -8.33
CA ASP A 93 17.15 7.59 -6.90
C ASP A 93 16.25 6.35 -6.72
N PRO A 94 16.76 5.25 -6.12
CA PRO A 94 15.97 4.06 -5.86
C PRO A 94 14.97 4.26 -4.70
N ARG A 95 15.05 5.38 -3.97
CA ARG A 95 14.09 5.69 -2.90
C ARG A 95 12.70 5.81 -3.49
N GLN A 96 11.75 5.12 -2.86
CA GLN A 96 10.34 5.36 -3.12
C GLN A 96 10.06 6.84 -2.84
N GLN A 97 9.36 7.50 -3.76
CA GLN A 97 8.93 8.88 -3.54
C GLN A 97 8.18 8.92 -2.21
N ILE A 98 8.59 9.81 -1.32
CA ILE A 98 7.88 10.02 -0.06
C ILE A 98 6.53 10.62 -0.46
N GLU A 99 5.50 9.79 -0.48
CA GLU A 99 4.13 10.29 -0.60
C GLU A 99 3.82 11.04 0.70
N GLU A 100 3.91 12.37 0.68
CA GLU A 100 3.47 13.20 1.79
C GLU A 100 1.97 13.02 1.98
N PHE A 101 1.59 12.32 3.06
CA PHE A 101 0.19 12.23 3.45
C PHE A 101 -0.22 13.53 4.13
N ARG A 102 -1.21 14.19 3.55
CA ARG A 102 -1.82 15.39 4.13
C ARG A 102 -3.24 15.04 4.53
N PHE A 103 -3.58 15.38 5.78
CA PHE A 103 -4.96 15.38 6.22
C PHE A 103 -5.74 16.45 5.46
N ASP A 104 -7.07 16.34 5.45
CA ASP A 104 -7.90 17.38 4.87
C ASP A 104 -7.78 18.66 5.71
N ASP A 105 -7.17 19.72 5.16
CA ASP A 105 -6.87 20.98 5.85
C ASP A 105 -8.14 21.69 6.37
N THR A 106 -9.32 21.31 5.87
CA THR A 106 -10.63 21.85 6.23
C THR A 106 -11.12 21.32 7.59
N ILE A 107 -10.61 20.17 8.04
CA ILE A 107 -11.16 19.44 9.18
C ILE A 107 -10.15 19.48 10.33
N LYS A 108 -10.42 20.32 11.32
CA LYS A 108 -9.54 20.47 12.51
C LYS A 108 -10.24 20.09 13.80
N THR A 109 -11.55 20.23 13.85
CA THR A 109 -12.35 19.95 15.04
C THR A 109 -13.39 18.86 14.78
N ILE A 110 -13.86 18.23 15.85
CA ILE A 110 -14.91 17.20 15.78
C ILE A 110 -16.26 17.80 15.31
N GLU A 111 -16.45 19.11 15.46
CA GLU A 111 -17.67 19.83 15.09
C GLU A 111 -17.80 20.02 13.57
N ASP A 112 -16.67 20.01 12.87
CA ASP A 112 -16.62 20.12 11.40
C ASP A 112 -17.00 18.79 10.70
N LEU A 113 -17.03 17.69 11.46
CA LEU A 113 -17.29 16.36 10.94
C LEU A 113 -18.79 16.14 10.71
N LYS A 114 -19.14 15.71 9.49
CA LYS A 114 -20.50 15.28 9.15
C LYS A 114 -20.52 13.80 8.79
N ALA A 115 -21.57 13.10 9.22
CA ALA A 115 -21.84 11.75 8.75
C ALA A 115 -21.96 11.73 7.22
N GLY A 116 -21.31 10.76 6.58
CA GLY A 116 -21.23 10.59 5.13
C GLY A 116 -19.97 11.18 4.48
N MET A 117 -19.17 11.98 5.19
CA MET A 117 -17.93 12.53 4.63
C MET A 117 -16.85 11.44 4.49
N ARG A 118 -16.16 11.43 3.35
CA ARG A 118 -15.02 10.55 3.09
C ARG A 118 -13.74 11.35 3.27
N VAL A 119 -12.89 10.92 4.20
CA VAL A 119 -11.68 11.63 4.60
C VAL A 119 -10.46 10.69 4.58
N PRO A 120 -9.28 11.20 4.23
CA PRO A 120 -8.04 10.45 4.40
C PRO A 120 -7.71 10.34 5.89
N GLY A 121 -7.29 9.15 6.32
CA GLY A 121 -6.83 8.90 7.68
C GLY A 121 -5.63 7.96 7.75
N LEU A 122 -5.00 7.92 8.92
CA LEU A 122 -3.85 7.10 9.24
C LEU A 122 -4.20 6.10 10.34
N VAL A 123 -3.91 4.81 10.14
CA VAL A 123 -4.16 3.78 11.17
C VAL A 123 -3.18 3.97 12.33
N THR A 124 -3.68 4.34 13.51
CA THR A 124 -2.87 4.56 14.72
C THR A 124 -2.69 3.30 15.53
N ASN A 125 -3.73 2.47 15.61
CA ASN A 125 -3.71 1.25 16.41
C ASN A 125 -4.67 0.19 15.85
N ILE A 126 -4.34 -1.09 16.02
CA ILE A 126 -5.15 -2.23 15.56
C ILE A 126 -5.49 -3.09 16.78
N THR A 127 -6.77 -3.40 16.95
CA THR A 127 -7.29 -4.23 18.04
C THR A 127 -8.11 -5.39 17.46
N ASN A 128 -8.41 -6.43 18.25
CA ASN A 128 -9.15 -7.59 17.76
C ASN A 128 -10.57 -7.26 17.26
N PHE A 129 -11.16 -6.15 17.72
CA PHE A 129 -12.52 -5.74 17.31
C PHE A 129 -12.52 -4.69 16.19
N GLY A 130 -11.37 -4.17 15.77
CA GLY A 130 -11.32 -3.08 14.80
C GLY A 130 -9.97 -2.39 14.65
N ALA A 131 -9.98 -1.21 14.05
CA ALA A 131 -8.81 -0.35 13.90
C ALA A 131 -9.15 1.09 14.29
N PHE A 132 -8.20 1.75 14.93
CA PHE A 132 -8.24 3.17 15.22
C PHE A 132 -7.56 3.94 14.08
N VAL A 133 -8.26 4.94 13.58
CA VAL A 133 -7.81 5.77 12.47
C VAL A 133 -7.86 7.23 12.89
N ASP A 134 -6.71 7.89 12.83
CA ASP A 134 -6.60 9.33 12.96
C ASP A 134 -6.98 9.97 11.63
N ILE A 135 -7.90 10.94 11.67
CA ILE A 135 -8.39 11.68 10.50
C ILE A 135 -7.95 13.17 10.54
N GLY A 136 -7.02 13.52 11.43
CA GLY A 136 -6.51 14.88 11.59
C GLY A 136 -7.28 15.71 12.64
N VAL A 137 -8.18 15.07 13.39
CA VAL A 137 -8.82 15.68 14.57
C VAL A 137 -8.14 15.12 15.82
N LYS A 138 -8.20 15.85 16.95
CA LYS A 138 -7.56 15.44 18.23
C LYS A 138 -8.03 14.08 18.80
N GLN A 139 -8.92 13.38 18.12
CA GLN A 139 -9.61 12.21 18.60
C GLN A 139 -9.68 11.14 17.50
N ASP A 140 -9.15 9.96 17.78
CA ASP A 140 -9.18 8.83 16.85
C ASP A 140 -10.61 8.32 16.63
N GLY A 141 -10.91 7.96 15.39
CA GLY A 141 -12.13 7.26 15.03
C GLY A 141 -11.94 5.75 15.03
N LEU A 142 -13.00 5.01 15.35
CA LEU A 142 -12.99 3.56 15.42
C LEU A 142 -13.66 2.98 14.17
N VAL A 143 -12.94 2.11 13.47
CA VAL A 143 -13.49 1.25 12.41
C VAL A 143 -13.71 -0.14 13.00
N HIS A 144 -14.97 -0.58 13.07
CA HIS A 144 -15.28 -1.93 13.55
C HIS A 144 -14.78 -2.98 12.54
N ILE A 145 -14.46 -4.20 12.98
CA ILE A 145 -13.94 -5.28 12.12
C ILE A 145 -14.84 -5.54 10.91
N SER A 146 -16.16 -5.47 11.10
CA SER A 146 -17.14 -5.63 10.04
C SER A 146 -17.21 -4.47 9.03
N GLN A 147 -16.54 -3.35 9.32
CA GLN A 147 -16.48 -2.14 8.51
C GLN A 147 -15.10 -1.92 7.90
N LEU A 148 -14.12 -2.82 8.12
CA LEU A 148 -12.77 -2.73 7.54
C LEU A 148 -12.73 -3.10 6.06
N SER A 149 -13.57 -4.05 5.61
CA SER A 149 -13.62 -4.49 4.21
C SER A 149 -14.99 -5.06 3.85
N ASN A 150 -15.26 -5.17 2.56
CA ASN A 150 -16.45 -5.81 2.00
C ASN A 150 -16.46 -7.33 2.18
N THR A 151 -15.30 -7.93 2.47
CA THR A 151 -15.16 -9.37 2.75
C THR A 151 -15.16 -9.62 4.26
N TYR A 152 -15.57 -10.83 4.67
CA TYR A 152 -15.43 -11.26 6.06
C TYR A 152 -13.95 -11.38 6.45
N ILE A 153 -13.56 -10.68 7.51
CA ILE A 153 -12.21 -10.69 8.07
C ILE A 153 -12.30 -11.24 9.50
N SER A 154 -11.55 -12.29 9.78
CA SER A 154 -11.39 -12.81 11.16
C SER A 154 -10.39 -12.00 11.97
N ASP A 155 -9.29 -11.58 11.33
CA ASP A 155 -8.18 -10.87 11.99
C ASP A 155 -7.91 -9.51 11.31
N PRO A 156 -8.09 -8.38 12.02
CA PRO A 156 -7.96 -7.04 11.42
C PRO A 156 -6.53 -6.72 10.95
N ASN A 157 -5.51 -7.36 11.51
CA ASN A 157 -4.12 -7.26 11.06
C ASN A 157 -3.89 -7.73 9.62
N THR A 158 -4.79 -8.57 9.08
CA THR A 158 -4.70 -8.99 7.67
C THR A 158 -5.21 -7.93 6.70
N ALA A 159 -6.11 -7.06 7.16
CA ALA A 159 -6.77 -6.06 6.35
C ALA A 159 -6.06 -4.70 6.38
N VAL A 160 -5.51 -4.33 7.54
CA VAL A 160 -4.83 -3.04 7.75
C VAL A 160 -3.51 -3.23 8.48
N LYS A 161 -2.56 -2.33 8.19
CA LYS A 161 -1.25 -2.25 8.86
C LYS A 161 -1.16 -0.98 9.69
N LEU A 162 -0.34 -1.03 10.74
CA LEU A 162 -0.02 0.15 11.53
C LEU A 162 0.56 1.24 10.62
N GLN A 163 0.14 2.49 10.81
CA GLN A 163 0.58 3.64 10.03
C GLN A 163 0.23 3.57 8.53
N GLN A 164 -0.73 2.71 8.16
CA GLN A 164 -1.26 2.67 6.80
C GLN A 164 -2.19 3.85 6.56
N LYS A 165 -2.05 4.46 5.38
CA LYS A 165 -2.95 5.49 4.88
C LYS A 165 -4.21 4.82 4.34
N VAL A 166 -5.37 5.24 4.82
CA VAL A 166 -6.67 4.66 4.46
C VAL A 166 -7.67 5.77 4.17
N MET A 167 -8.60 5.51 3.25
CA MET A 167 -9.75 6.38 3.04
C MET A 167 -10.92 5.83 3.85
N VAL A 168 -11.47 6.65 4.74
CA VAL A 168 -12.56 6.27 5.65
C VAL A 168 -13.76 7.17 5.44
N THR A 169 -14.95 6.61 5.64
CA THR A 169 -16.23 7.34 5.62
C THR A 169 -16.77 7.44 7.04
N ILE A 170 -17.14 8.65 7.45
CA ILE A 170 -17.71 8.90 8.76
C ILE A 170 -19.15 8.39 8.77
N THR A 171 -19.46 7.47 9.68
CA THR A 171 -20.81 6.89 9.79
C THR A 171 -21.62 7.67 10.84
N GLU A 172 -21.03 7.89 12.01
CA GLU A 172 -21.66 8.59 13.13
C GLU A 172 -20.62 9.42 13.89
N VAL A 173 -21.06 10.57 14.42
CA VAL A 173 -20.25 11.47 15.24
C VAL A 173 -21.03 11.80 16.50
N ASP A 174 -20.45 11.49 17.66
CA ASP A 174 -20.97 11.85 18.98
C ASP A 174 -20.02 12.87 19.60
N VAL A 175 -20.41 14.15 19.54
CA VAL A 175 -19.62 15.27 20.07
C VAL A 175 -19.57 15.25 21.60
N ALA A 176 -20.65 14.82 22.27
CA ALA A 176 -20.72 14.80 23.73
C ALA A 176 -19.75 13.77 24.33
N ARG A 177 -19.62 12.61 23.69
CA ARG A 177 -18.71 11.54 24.11
C ARG A 177 -17.36 11.55 23.38
N LYS A 178 -17.15 12.48 22.44
CA LYS A 178 -15.98 12.54 21.56
C LYS A 178 -15.71 11.19 20.86
N ARG A 179 -16.74 10.60 20.28
CA ARG A 179 -16.64 9.30 19.58
C ARG A 179 -16.97 9.49 18.10
N ILE A 180 -16.13 8.91 17.24
CA ILE A 180 -16.29 8.95 15.80
C ILE A 180 -16.31 7.51 15.30
N ALA A 181 -17.41 7.11 14.67
CA ALA A 181 -17.54 5.81 14.03
C ALA A 181 -17.17 5.95 12.55
N LEU A 182 -16.19 5.17 12.12
CA LEU A 182 -15.64 5.19 10.77
C LEU A 182 -15.92 3.86 10.05
N SER A 183 -16.00 3.91 8.73
CA SER A 183 -16.09 2.73 7.88
C SER A 183 -15.13 2.83 6.70
N MET A 184 -14.44 1.75 6.38
CA MET A 184 -13.58 1.62 5.19
C MET A 184 -14.32 0.99 4.00
N LYS A 185 -15.62 0.67 4.15
CA LYS A 185 -16.41 0.12 3.04
C LYS A 185 -16.78 1.20 2.03
N ASP A 186 -16.52 0.91 0.76
CA ASP A 186 -17.04 1.70 -0.36
C ASP A 186 -18.53 1.39 -0.55
N GLY A 187 -19.40 2.17 0.10
CA GLY A 187 -20.85 1.99 -0.05
C GLY A 187 -21.68 2.57 1.09
N ALA A 188 -21.66 3.89 1.26
CA ALA A 188 -22.60 4.57 2.14
C ALA A 188 -24.00 4.61 1.49
N ALA A 189 -24.95 3.82 2.01
CA ALA A 189 -26.33 4.25 2.27
C ALA A 189 -27.19 3.10 2.80
N LYS A 190 -27.31 3.00 4.13
CA LYS A 190 -28.59 2.98 4.87
C LYS A 190 -28.30 2.92 6.38
N PRO A 191 -28.83 3.85 7.19
CA PRO A 191 -28.72 3.75 8.64
C PRO A 191 -29.59 2.58 9.10
N VAL A 192 -28.99 1.55 9.69
CA VAL A 192 -29.74 0.52 10.41
C VAL A 192 -30.01 1.10 11.80
N HIS A 193 -31.05 1.93 11.90
CA HIS A 193 -31.62 2.28 13.19
C HIS A 193 -32.21 1.00 13.79
N LYS A 194 -31.57 0.46 14.83
CA LYS A 194 -32.17 -0.54 15.71
C LYS A 194 -32.82 0.25 16.86
N PRO A 195 -34.16 0.36 16.95
CA PRO A 195 -34.76 0.97 18.12
C PRO A 195 -34.67 -0.03 19.28
N ALA A 196 -34.03 0.40 20.37
CA ALA A 196 -34.09 -0.26 21.65
C ALA A 196 -35.34 0.21 22.43
N ASP A 197 -36.03 -0.75 23.04
CA ASP A 197 -36.90 -0.64 24.21
C ASP A 197 -38.12 0.30 24.18
N THR A 198 -39.27 -0.25 23.80
CA THR A 198 -40.56 0.09 24.43
C THR A 198 -41.26 -1.18 24.92
N LYS A 199 -41.44 -1.28 26.24
CA LYS A 199 -42.22 -2.31 26.94
C LYS A 199 -43.60 -2.52 26.29
N PRO A 200 -44.07 -3.76 26.09
CA PRO A 200 -45.47 -4.01 25.81
C PRO A 200 -46.25 -4.28 27.11
N THR A 201 -47.25 -3.44 27.37
CA THR A 201 -48.40 -3.72 28.22
C THR A 201 -49.17 -4.95 27.73
N LYS A 202 -49.74 -5.69 28.70
CA LYS A 202 -50.67 -6.81 28.50
C LYS A 202 -51.85 -6.40 27.63
N ASP A 203 -52.26 -7.24 26.67
CA ASP A 203 -53.61 -7.80 26.59
C ASP A 203 -53.78 -8.89 25.49
N ILE A 204 -54.30 -10.03 25.95
CA ILE A 204 -55.10 -11.13 25.38
C ILE A 204 -55.22 -11.27 23.83
N GLY A 205 -54.91 -12.46 23.31
CA GLY A 205 -55.62 -13.00 22.11
C GLY A 205 -54.91 -14.00 21.20
N LYS A 206 -55.18 -15.30 21.43
CA LYS A 206 -55.18 -16.45 20.48
C LYS A 206 -53.87 -16.89 19.79
N SER A 207 -53.36 -18.01 20.31
CA SER A 207 -52.39 -18.93 19.73
C SER A 207 -52.91 -19.69 18.49
N LYS A 208 -52.04 -19.84 17.48
CA LYS A 208 -52.03 -20.99 16.57
C LYS A 208 -50.60 -21.50 16.44
N GLU A 209 -50.48 -22.80 16.65
CA GLU A 209 -49.26 -23.60 16.73
C GLU A 209 -48.42 -23.57 15.44
N LYS A 210 -47.10 -23.65 15.60
CA LYS A 210 -46.23 -24.38 14.68
C LYS A 210 -45.08 -25.03 15.44
N VAL A 211 -45.03 -26.34 15.28
CA VAL A 211 -44.18 -27.33 15.97
C VAL A 211 -42.75 -27.26 15.44
N GLU A 212 -41.77 -27.04 16.33
CA GLU A 212 -40.34 -27.23 16.05
C GLU A 212 -39.94 -28.70 16.26
N LYS A 213 -39.29 -29.28 15.25
CA LYS A 213 -38.79 -30.66 15.26
C LYS A 213 -37.55 -30.75 16.18
N LEU A 214 -37.60 -31.63 17.19
CA LEU A 214 -36.48 -31.89 18.09
C LEU A 214 -35.34 -32.65 17.40
N ASN A 215 -34.10 -32.29 17.74
CA ASN A 215 -32.88 -32.93 17.26
C ASN A 215 -32.70 -34.35 17.84
N PRO A 216 -32.13 -35.29 17.05
CA PRO A 216 -32.01 -36.73 17.40
C PRO A 216 -31.19 -37.03 18.66
N PHE A 217 -30.44 -36.05 19.17
CA PHE A 217 -29.70 -36.15 20.43
C PHE A 217 -30.62 -36.10 21.66
N GLN A 218 -31.68 -35.29 21.62
CA GLN A 218 -32.64 -35.14 22.72
C GLN A 218 -33.53 -36.39 22.87
N ALA A 219 -33.84 -37.07 21.76
CA ALA A 219 -34.58 -38.33 21.78
C ALA A 219 -33.78 -39.46 22.48
N LYS A 220 -32.48 -39.58 22.18
CA LYS A 220 -31.60 -40.56 22.84
C LYS A 220 -31.41 -40.30 24.34
N LEU A 221 -31.36 -39.04 24.75
CA LEU A 221 -31.24 -38.68 26.18
C LEU A 221 -32.51 -39.04 26.96
N MET A 222 -33.69 -38.91 26.33
CA MET A 222 -34.98 -39.28 26.92
C MET A 222 -35.12 -40.79 27.07
N GLU A 223 -34.63 -41.56 26.10
CA GLU A 223 -34.68 -43.02 26.10
C GLU A 223 -33.77 -43.64 27.17
N LEU A 224 -32.63 -42.99 27.44
CA LEU A 224 -31.73 -43.40 28.53
C LEU A 224 -32.32 -43.12 29.91
N LYS A 225 -33.01 -41.97 30.08
CA LYS A 225 -33.71 -41.63 31.33
C LYS A 225 -34.82 -42.61 31.66
N LYS A 226 -35.57 -43.07 30.66
CA LYS A 226 -36.70 -43.98 30.84
C LYS A 226 -36.29 -45.42 31.21
N LYS A 227 -35.02 -45.79 31.05
CA LYS A 227 -34.46 -47.09 31.47
C LYS A 227 -33.90 -47.08 32.89
N LEU A 228 -33.85 -45.92 33.55
CA LEU A 228 -33.29 -45.77 34.90
C LEU A 228 -34.35 -45.53 35.99
N ASP A 229 -35.65 -45.51 35.61
CA ASP A 229 -36.80 -45.44 36.51
C ASP A 229 -37.60 -46.75 36.48
#